data_AF-A0A7X2MH16-F1
#
_entry.id   AF-A0A7X2MH16-F1
#
_cell.length_a   1.000
_cell.length_b   1.000
_cell.length_c   1.000
_cell.angle_alpha   90.00
_cell.angle_beta   90.00
_cell.angle_gamma   90.00
#
_symmetry.space_group_name_H-M   'P 1'
#
loop_
_entity.id
_entity.type
_entity.pdbx_description
1 polymer ?
#
loop_
_entity_poly.entity_id
_entity_poly.type
_entity_poly.pdbx_seq_one_letter_code
_entity_poly.pdbx_strand_id
1 'polypeptide(L)'
;MYDEERIVSGDSFEGEDLNEQSLRPQTFNQYIGQKLLKDEISVYIQAAKQREESLDHVLLYGPPGLGKTTLATVIANEMGVKIKTT
;
A
#
# COMPACT_ATOMS: atom_id res chain seq x y z
N MET A 1 15.52 -43.17 15.16
CA MET A 1 16.05 -42.18 16.13
C MET A 1 16.86 -41.19 15.29
N TYR A 2 16.36 -40.10 14.76
CA TYR A 2 15.17 -39.29 15.05
C TYR A 2 14.57 -38.84 13.70
N ASP A 3 13.27 -39.04 13.50
CA ASP A 3 12.52 -38.27 12.51
C ASP A 3 12.30 -36.89 13.13
N GLU A 4 13.03 -35.88 12.64
CA GLU A 4 12.66 -34.49 12.88
C GLU A 4 11.38 -34.22 12.07
N GLU A 5 10.24 -34.54 12.68
CA GLU A 5 8.95 -34.01 12.25
C GLU A 5 9.08 -32.49 12.19
N ARG A 6 9.15 -31.99 10.96
CA ARG A 6 8.99 -30.58 10.66
C ARG A 6 7.55 -30.23 11.01
N ILE A 7 7.32 -29.78 12.24
CA ILE A 7 6.04 -29.20 12.66
C ILE A 7 5.91 -27.85 11.95
N VAL A 8 5.44 -27.88 10.70
CA VAL A 8 4.80 -26.72 10.08
C VAL A 8 3.32 -27.00 10.18
N SER A 9 2.71 -26.56 11.28
CA SER A 9 1.27 -26.50 11.42
C SER A 9 0.75 -25.56 10.34
N GLY A 10 0.11 -26.12 9.32
CA GLY A 10 -0.57 -25.38 8.24
C GLY A 10 -1.88 -24.76 8.68
N ASP A 11 -1.95 -24.23 9.90
CA ASP A 11 -3.01 -23.29 10.25
C ASP A 11 -2.54 -21.93 9.74
N SER A 12 -3.08 -21.51 8.60
CA SER A 12 -3.02 -20.11 8.19
C SER A 12 -3.67 -19.28 9.30
N PHE A 13 -2.83 -18.75 10.20
CA PHE A 13 -3.24 -17.88 11.28
C PHE A 13 -3.92 -16.66 10.65
N GLU A 14 -5.24 -16.51 10.83
CA GLU A 14 -6.00 -15.33 10.41
C GLU A 14 -5.38 -14.01 10.92
N GLY A 15 -4.53 -14.07 11.96
CA GLY A 15 -3.77 -12.94 12.51
C GLY A 15 -2.48 -12.56 11.76
N GLU A 16 -1.91 -13.42 10.91
CA GLU A 16 -0.68 -13.09 10.16
C GLU A 16 -0.97 -12.11 9.01
N ASP A 17 -2.06 -12.34 8.26
CA ASP A 17 -2.48 -11.48 7.15
C ASP A 17 -2.89 -10.08 7.64
N LEU A 18 -3.55 -10.00 8.81
CA LEU A 18 -3.88 -8.73 9.47
C LEU A 18 -2.63 -7.96 9.92
N ASN A 19 -1.60 -8.65 10.40
CA ASN A 19 -0.32 -8.04 10.77
C ASN A 19 0.45 -7.54 9.55
N GLU A 20 0.48 -8.31 8.45
CA GLU A 20 1.09 -7.87 7.19
C GLU A 20 0.39 -6.64 6.60
N GLN A 21 -0.94 -6.54 6.73
CA GLN A 21 -1.68 -5.34 6.34
C GLN A 21 -1.38 -4.15 7.25
N SER A 22 -1.18 -4.37 8.55
CA SER A 22 -0.81 -3.34 9.53
C SER A 22 0.60 -2.78 9.30
N LEU A 23 1.53 -3.60 8.78
CA LEU A 23 2.89 -3.19 8.44
C LEU A 23 2.97 -2.33 7.17
N ARG A 24 1.94 -2.36 6.31
CA ARG A 24 1.92 -1.52 5.11
C ARG A 24 1.60 -0.08 5.49
N PRO A 25 2.39 0.89 5.00
CA PRO A 25 2.14 2.30 5.28
C PRO A 25 0.76 2.70 4.76
N GLN A 26 0.02 3.41 5.59
CA GLN A 26 -1.34 3.87 5.30
C GLN A 26 -1.35 5.30 4.73
N THR A 27 -0.31 6.09 5.03
CA THR A 27 -0.20 7.51 4.64
C THR A 27 1.17 7.80 4.04
N PHE A 28 1.33 8.94 3.35
CA PHE A 28 2.62 9.33 2.80
C PHE A 28 3.72 9.52 3.85
N ASN A 29 3.33 9.87 5.08
CA ASN A 29 4.26 10.03 6.19
C ASN A 29 4.87 8.70 6.64
N GLN A 30 4.14 7.59 6.49
CA GLN A 30 4.62 6.25 6.80
C GLN A 30 5.41 5.64 5.64
N TYR A 31 5.23 6.14 4.42
CA TYR A 31 5.90 5.65 3.23
C TYR A 31 7.35 6.14 3.16
N ILE A 32 8.32 5.25 3.34
CA ILE A 32 9.75 5.58 3.39
C ILE A 32 10.32 5.69 1.96
N GLY A 33 11.11 6.74 1.71
CA GLY A 33 11.73 6.97 0.40
C GLY A 33 10.81 7.65 -0.62
N GLN A 34 11.21 7.63 -1.89
CA GLN A 34 10.47 8.19 -3.05
C GLN A 34 9.97 9.63 -2.85
N LYS A 35 10.80 10.50 -2.25
CA LYS A 35 10.43 11.87 -1.89
C LYS A 35 9.84 12.66 -3.06
N LEU A 36 10.52 12.67 -4.22
CA LEU A 36 10.07 13.38 -5.41
C LEU A 36 8.67 12.94 -5.86
N LEU A 37 8.42 11.63 -5.90
CA LEU A 37 7.12 11.09 -6.29
C LEU A 37 6.02 11.45 -5.28
N LYS A 38 6.33 11.37 -3.98
CA LYS A 38 5.39 11.76 -2.92
C LYS A 38 5.02 13.23 -3.01
N ASP A 39 6.01 14.09 -3.25
CA ASP A 39 5.80 15.54 -3.36
C ASP A 39 4.91 15.85 -4.57
N GLU A 40 5.18 15.24 -5.73
CA GLU A 40 4.39 15.44 -6.95
C GLU A 40 2.94 14.94 -6.80
N ILE A 41 2.75 13.72 -6.29
CA ILE A 41 1.41 13.16 -6.08
C ILE A 41 0.64 13.95 -5.02
N SER A 42 1.31 14.43 -3.97
CA SER A 42 0.68 15.26 -2.94
C SER A 42 0.08 16.53 -3.55
N VAL A 43 0.78 17.17 -4.49
CA VAL A 43 0.25 18.36 -5.20
C VAL A 43 -1.00 18.00 -6.00
N TYR A 44 -1.00 16.89 -6.76
CA TYR A 44 -2.18 16.47 -7.52
C TYR A 44 -3.37 16.12 -6.63
N ILE A 45 -3.14 15.42 -5.52
CA ILE A 45 -4.20 15.10 -4.54
C ILE A 45 -4.79 16.36 -3.93
N GLN A 46 -3.94 17.33 -3.54
CA GLN A 46 -4.42 18.60 -2.98
C GLN A 46 -5.24 19.39 -4.01
N ALA A 47 -4.83 19.41 -5.27
CA ALA A 47 -5.57 20.06 -6.35
C ALA A 47 -6.94 19.40 -6.59
N ALA A 48 -6.98 18.06 -6.68
CA ALA A 48 -8.21 17.30 -6.86
C ALA A 48 -9.18 17.50 -5.69
N LYS A 49 -8.67 17.50 -4.46
CA LYS A 49 -9.46 17.79 -3.25
C LYS A 49 -10.06 19.19 -3.25
N GLN A 50 -9.28 20.21 -3.64
CA GLN A 50 -9.76 21.59 -3.70
C GLN A 50 -10.88 21.80 -4.73
N ARG A 51 -10.89 20.98 -5.78
CA ARG A 51 -11.91 21.01 -6.84
C ARG A 51 -13.07 20.05 -6.59
N GLU A 52 -13.03 19.30 -5.47
CA GLU A 52 -14.00 18.25 -5.15
C GLU A 52 -14.16 17.21 -6.27
N GLU A 53 -13.07 16.91 -6.99
CA GLU A 53 -13.03 15.98 -8.12
C GLU A 53 -12.18 14.74 -7.80
N SER A 54 -12.30 13.72 -8.66
CA SER A 54 -11.42 12.56 -8.58
C SER A 54 -9.99 12.93 -9.00
N LEU A 55 -9.00 12.27 -8.38
CA LEU A 55 -7.62 12.32 -8.87
C LEU A 55 -7.56 11.84 -10.32
N ASP A 56 -6.73 12.51 -11.13
CA ASP A 56 -6.43 12.06 -12.49
C ASP A 56 -5.91 10.62 -12.53
N HIS A 57 -6.01 9.96 -13.68
CA HIS A 57 -5.55 8.59 -13.84
C HIS A 57 -4.03 8.47 -13.59
N VAL A 58 -3.65 7.63 -12.64
CA VAL A 58 -2.25 7.35 -12.28
C VAL A 58 -1.85 5.95 -12.74
N LEU A 59 -0.74 5.85 -13.49
CA LEU A 59 -0.09 4.58 -13.82
C LEU A 59 1.19 4.42 -13.00
N LEU A 60 1.21 3.43 -12.09
CA LEU A 60 2.40 3.09 -11.33
C LEU A 60 3.18 1.98 -12.04
N TYR A 61 4.35 2.30 -12.58
CA TYR A 61 5.21 1.35 -13.29
C TYR A 61 6.60 1.23 -12.64
N GLY A 62 7.19 0.05 -12.73
CA GLY A 62 8.57 -0.21 -12.29
C GLY A 62 8.82 -1.66 -11.88
N PRO A 63 10.09 -2.03 -11.60
CA PRO A 63 10.49 -3.34 -11.08
C PRO A 63 9.64 -3.86 -9.90
N PRO A 64 9.57 -5.19 -9.68
CA PRO A 64 8.90 -5.75 -8.51
C PRO A 64 9.58 -5.27 -7.21
N GLY A 65 8.81 -5.15 -6.12
CA GLY A 65 9.35 -4.76 -4.81
C GLY A 65 9.43 -3.24 -4.53
N LEU A 66 9.10 -2.38 -5.49
CA LEU A 66 9.12 -0.91 -5.30
C LEU A 66 7.89 -0.32 -4.60
N GLY A 67 7.03 -1.16 -4.04
CA GLY A 67 5.87 -0.69 -3.27
C GLY A 67 4.77 -0.01 -4.10
N LYS A 68 4.57 -0.41 -5.37
CA LYS A 68 3.52 0.14 -6.26
C LYS A 68 2.12 -0.09 -5.71
N THR A 69 1.81 -1.33 -5.32
CA THR A 69 0.51 -1.68 -4.71
C THR A 69 0.30 -0.91 -3.41
N THR A 70 1.33 -0.82 -2.58
CA THR A 70 1.32 -0.03 -1.35
C THR A 70 1.05 1.44 -1.63
N LEU A 71 1.69 2.02 -2.64
CA LEU A 71 1.51 3.41 -3.02
C LEU A 71 0.08 3.67 -3.53
N ALA A 72 -0.52 2.74 -4.29
CA ALA A 72 -1.92 2.84 -4.70
C ALA A 72 -2.88 2.88 -3.49
N THR A 73 -2.62 2.04 -2.47
CA THR A 73 -3.39 2.05 -1.22
C THR A 73 -3.22 3.38 -0.47
N VAL A 74 -1.98 3.89 -0.37
CA VAL A 74 -1.71 5.19 0.26
C VAL A 74 -2.44 6.32 -0.47
N ILE A 75 -2.43 6.35 -1.79
CA ILE A 75 -3.16 7.35 -2.59
C ILE A 75 -4.66 7.30 -2.31
N ALA A 76 -5.25 6.10 -2.26
CA ALA A 76 -6.67 5.94 -1.96
C ALA A 76 -7.02 6.45 -0.55
N ASN A 77 -6.17 6.14 0.44
CA ASN A 77 -6.31 6.63 1.81
C ASN A 77 -6.19 8.16 1.89
N GLU A 78 -5.21 8.74 1.20
CA GLU A 78 -5.05 10.20 1.13
C GLU A 78 -6.27 10.85 0.46
N MET A 79 -6.84 10.23 -0.57
CA MET A 79 -8.08 10.68 -1.20
C MET A 79 -9.34 10.42 -0.35
N GLY A 80 -9.24 9.67 0.75
CA GLY A 80 -10.37 9.31 1.61
C GLY A 80 -11.36 8.34 0.96
N VAL A 81 -10.93 7.56 -0.02
CA VAL A 81 -11.77 6.62 -0.79
C VAL A 81 -11.33 5.18 -0.60
N LYS A 82 -12.24 4.24 -0.84
CA LYS A 82 -11.91 2.80 -0.81
C LYS A 82 -11.25 2.39 -2.12
N ILE A 83 -10.20 1.57 -2.02
CA ILE A 83 -9.57 0.93 -3.17
C ILE A 83 -10.30 -0.37 -3.51
N LYS A 84 -10.56 -0.60 -4.80
CA LYS A 84 -11.06 -1.87 -5.33
C LYS A 84 -9.94 -2.54 -6.11
N THR A 85 -9.47 -3.67 -5.60
CA THR A 85 -8.52 -4.55 -6.29
C THR A 85 -9.31 -5.66 -6.99
N THR A 86 -8.91 -6.04 -8.19
CA THR A 86 -9.56 -7.13 -8.96
C THR A 86 -8.58 -8.28 -9.12
#